data_AF-A0A7W6RC93-F1
#
_entry.id   AF-A0A7W6RC93-F1
#
_cell.length_a   1.000
_cell.length_b   1.000
_cell.length_c   1.000
_cell.angle_alpha   90.00
_cell.angle_beta   90.00
_cell.angle_gamma   90.00
#
_symmetry.space_group_name_H-M   'P 1'
#
loop_
_entity.id
_entity.type
_entity.pdbx_description
1 polymer ?
#
loop_
_entity_poly.entity_id
_entity_poly.type
_entity_poly.pdbx_seq_one_letter_code
_entity_poly.pdbx_strand_id
1 'polypeptide(L)'
;MPSPAALSTADRLTAALEAHRRGDIATAAAGYRAVLARAPAEADALNFLGLTHYQAGRVDPARRWLERACHARPGAAPARINLATLCQDLGDLETAERHYRRALALAPAAVAALNNLGNALTDMDRPGEALALFDRALALAGGAERGAVQYNRHALLLDRDGLAAAEAALADALRADPGHALARGLAAALALARGAGAVADAHLERLAACPDAAPVLDSLAWIRPALADGARLLGTTIAGLAFALDQARRPGLVLEFGVRFGHSLRAIAARAGQPVHGFDTFTGLPGAWHGHAPGLYSTGGRLPAMPPGVTLHPGLFADTLPAVLAAHPDRAVRFANIDCDLYDSTVDVLRALAPRVGPGTVLAFDEFLMNPGWREDEFRAFHEAADRHGWRVSVLGVSPFAKQAVLRIDGVAGA
;
A
#
# COMPACT_ATOMS: atom_id res chain seq x y z
N MET A 1 42.17 24.17 -4.18
CA MET A 1 41.19 23.38 -3.38
C MET A 1 41.62 23.46 -1.92
N PRO A 2 40.83 24.02 -1.00
CA PRO A 2 41.18 23.98 0.41
C PRO A 2 41.16 22.53 0.92
N SER A 3 42.02 22.23 1.90
CA SER A 3 42.09 20.91 2.55
C SER A 3 40.72 20.49 3.13
N PRO A 4 40.33 19.20 3.07
CA PRO A 4 39.09 18.67 3.68
C PRO A 4 38.91 18.99 5.17
N ALA A 5 39.98 19.40 5.86
CA ALA A 5 39.98 19.80 7.26
C ALA A 5 39.44 21.23 7.53
N ALA A 6 39.28 22.08 6.50
CA ALA A 6 39.00 23.52 6.68
C ALA A 6 37.53 23.96 6.48
N LEU A 7 36.64 23.09 6.02
CA LEU A 7 35.24 23.45 5.78
C LEU A 7 34.45 23.64 7.07
N SER A 8 33.66 24.71 7.14
CA SER A 8 32.71 24.97 8.24
C SER A 8 31.62 23.90 8.28
N THR A 9 30.88 23.81 9.39
CA THR A 9 29.74 22.87 9.49
C THR A 9 28.69 23.15 8.42
N ALA A 10 28.46 24.43 8.09
CA ALA A 10 27.49 24.84 7.07
C ALA A 10 27.94 24.46 5.65
N ASP A 11 29.23 24.62 5.33
CA ASP A 11 29.76 24.23 4.01
C ASP A 11 29.71 22.71 3.81
N ARG A 12 29.97 21.94 4.88
CA ARG A 12 29.84 20.47 4.87
C ARG A 12 28.40 20.03 4.66
N LEU A 13 27.45 20.69 5.32
CA LEU A 13 26.03 20.40 5.13
C LEU A 13 25.59 20.70 3.69
N THR A 14 26.05 21.83 3.14
CA THR A 14 25.78 22.21 1.74
C THR A 14 26.33 21.18 0.76
N ALA A 15 27.59 20.77 0.92
CA ALA A 15 28.20 19.74 0.08
C ALA A 15 27.47 18.38 0.17
N ALA A 16 27.02 17.99 1.38
CA ALA A 16 26.25 16.77 1.58
C ALA A 16 24.87 16.84 0.89
N LEU A 17 24.20 17.99 0.95
CA LEU A 17 22.93 18.23 0.26
C LEU A 17 23.09 18.17 -1.26
N GLU A 18 24.17 18.74 -1.79
CA GLU A 18 24.47 18.66 -3.23
C GLU A 18 24.74 17.23 -3.69
N ALA A 19 25.51 16.45 -2.93
CA ALA A 19 25.70 15.03 -3.21
C ALA A 19 24.36 14.28 -3.21
N HIS A 20 23.50 14.56 -2.22
CA HIS A 20 22.17 13.96 -2.14
C HIS A 20 21.30 14.31 -3.35
N ARG A 21 21.30 15.59 -3.77
CA ARG A 21 20.56 16.03 -4.97
C ARG A 21 21.02 15.37 -6.27
N ARG A 22 22.30 14.95 -6.35
CA ARG A 22 22.84 14.18 -7.47
C ARG A 22 22.56 12.68 -7.38
N GLY A 23 21.88 12.22 -6.33
CA GLY A 23 21.65 10.79 -6.09
C GLY A 23 22.85 10.03 -5.51
N ASP A 24 23.94 10.72 -5.15
CA ASP A 24 25.10 10.09 -4.50
C ASP A 24 24.82 9.91 -3.00
N ILE A 25 24.01 8.89 -2.69
CA ILE A 25 23.55 8.59 -1.33
C ILE A 25 24.71 8.25 -0.39
N ALA A 26 25.74 7.56 -0.90
CA ALA A 26 26.91 7.17 -0.11
C ALA A 26 27.69 8.40 0.36
N THR A 27 28.03 9.31 -0.56
CA THR A 27 28.73 10.56 -0.25
C THR A 27 27.87 11.47 0.63
N ALA A 28 26.58 11.58 0.35
CA ALA A 28 25.64 12.36 1.17
C ALA A 28 25.63 11.86 2.63
N ALA A 29 25.46 10.55 2.85
CA ALA A 29 25.46 9.96 4.18
C ALA A 29 26.78 10.18 4.93
N ALA A 30 27.93 10.06 4.24
CA ALA A 30 29.23 10.37 4.82
C ALA A 30 29.35 11.86 5.21
N GLY A 31 28.86 12.76 4.35
CA GLY A 31 28.81 14.20 4.60
C GLY A 31 27.97 14.56 5.82
N TYR A 32 26.75 14.01 5.93
CA TYR A 32 25.90 14.24 7.11
C TYR A 32 26.54 13.70 8.39
N ARG A 33 27.19 12.54 8.37
CA ARG A 33 27.92 12.03 9.54
C ARG A 33 29.08 12.94 9.95
N ALA A 34 29.80 13.52 8.98
CA ALA A 34 30.86 14.48 9.26
C ALA A 34 30.32 15.78 9.89
N VAL A 35 29.13 16.25 9.48
CA VAL A 35 28.42 17.36 10.13
C VAL A 35 28.08 16.99 11.58
N LEU A 36 27.48 15.82 11.79
CA LEU A 36 27.04 15.35 13.12
C LEU A 36 28.19 15.06 14.09
N ALA A 37 29.37 14.70 13.59
CA ALA A 37 30.57 14.57 14.43
C ALA A 37 31.00 15.90 15.07
N ARG A 38 30.67 17.04 14.45
CA ARG A 38 30.98 18.38 14.95
C ARG A 38 29.78 19.04 15.66
N ALA A 39 28.57 18.76 15.18
CA ALA A 39 27.32 19.29 15.70
C ALA A 39 26.30 18.14 15.87
N PRO A 40 26.33 17.38 16.99
CA PRO A 40 25.53 16.17 17.17
C PRO A 40 24.00 16.36 17.16
N ALA A 41 23.56 17.60 17.35
CA ALA A 41 22.16 18.03 17.35
C ALA A 41 21.80 18.90 16.13
N GLU A 42 22.61 18.91 15.06
CA GLU A 42 22.23 19.58 13.82
C GLU A 42 21.04 18.84 13.18
N ALA A 43 19.87 19.47 13.21
CA ALA A 43 18.60 18.82 12.91
C ALA A 43 18.41 18.49 11.42
N ASP A 44 18.96 19.30 10.52
CA ASP A 44 18.84 19.07 9.07
C ASP A 44 19.74 17.90 8.66
N ALA A 45 20.96 17.81 9.19
CA ALA A 45 21.85 16.67 9.00
C ALA A 45 21.26 15.37 9.59
N LEU A 46 20.63 15.41 10.77
CA LEU A 46 19.90 14.26 11.32
C LEU A 46 18.74 13.85 10.41
N ASN A 47 17.95 14.82 9.93
CA ASN A 47 16.81 14.59 9.04
C ASN A 47 17.25 13.94 7.72
N PHE A 48 18.23 14.53 7.02
CA PHE A 48 18.68 14.01 5.74
C PHE A 48 19.46 12.71 5.86
N LEU A 49 20.20 12.49 6.96
CA LEU A 49 20.79 11.18 7.23
C LEU A 49 19.68 10.12 7.41
N GLY A 50 18.60 10.45 8.11
CA GLY A 50 17.41 9.59 8.19
C GLY A 50 16.84 9.23 6.82
N LEU A 51 16.63 10.23 5.96
CA LEU A 51 16.17 10.01 4.58
C LEU A 51 17.12 9.13 3.75
N THR A 52 18.44 9.34 3.83
CA THR A 52 19.40 8.48 3.10
C THR A 52 19.39 7.03 3.58
N HIS A 53 19.14 6.81 4.88
CA HIS A 53 18.93 5.46 5.41
C HIS A 53 17.62 4.86 4.89
N TYR A 54 16.56 5.68 4.83
CA TYR A 54 15.26 5.23 4.33
C TYR A 54 15.33 4.83 2.85
N GLN A 55 15.89 5.68 1.99
CA GLN A 55 16.11 5.41 0.56
C GLN A 55 16.99 4.17 0.31
N ALA A 56 17.84 3.80 1.26
CA ALA A 56 18.67 2.60 1.21
C ALA A 56 17.98 1.36 1.83
N GLY A 57 16.67 1.41 2.10
CA GLY A 57 15.91 0.31 2.72
C GLY A 57 16.23 0.04 4.20
N ARG A 58 17.03 0.91 4.84
CA ARG A 58 17.47 0.74 6.24
C ARG A 58 16.50 1.43 7.20
N VAL A 59 15.36 0.79 7.41
CA VAL A 59 14.21 1.28 8.19
C VAL A 59 14.59 1.69 9.62
N ASP A 60 15.18 0.79 10.40
CA ASP A 60 15.48 1.06 11.82
C ASP A 60 16.44 2.24 12.01
N PRO A 61 17.58 2.31 11.29
CA PRO A 61 18.41 3.50 11.31
C PRO A 61 17.64 4.77 10.88
N ALA A 62 16.82 4.71 9.83
CA ALA A 62 16.07 5.86 9.34
C ALA A 62 15.16 6.44 10.43
N ARG A 63 14.38 5.58 11.09
CA ARG A 63 13.50 5.96 12.20
C ARG A 63 14.27 6.67 13.31
N ARG A 64 15.36 6.06 13.79
CA ARG A 64 16.18 6.62 14.88
C ARG A 64 16.74 8.01 14.54
N TRP A 65 17.20 8.21 13.30
CA TRP A 65 17.73 9.50 12.86
C TRP A 65 16.64 10.58 12.74
N LEU A 66 15.47 10.23 12.21
CA LEU A 66 14.32 11.14 12.09
C LEU A 66 13.73 11.52 13.46
N GLU A 67 13.65 10.58 14.40
CA GLU A 67 13.25 10.85 15.79
C GLU A 67 14.22 11.83 16.47
N ARG A 68 15.53 11.61 16.31
CA ARG A 68 16.56 12.54 16.79
C ARG A 68 16.43 13.93 16.16
N ALA A 69 16.12 14.02 14.86
CA ALA A 69 15.90 15.29 14.18
C ALA A 69 14.70 16.05 14.79
N CYS A 70 13.59 15.34 15.04
CA CYS A 70 12.41 15.90 15.69
C CYS A 70 12.69 16.37 17.12
N HIS A 71 13.55 15.66 17.86
CA HIS A 71 13.97 16.05 19.21
C HIS A 71 14.92 17.26 19.20
N ALA A 72 15.89 17.28 18.27
CA ALA A 72 16.87 18.35 18.15
C ALA A 72 16.23 19.69 17.76
N ARG A 73 15.19 19.67 16.90
CA ARG A 73 14.43 20.86 16.52
C ARG A 73 12.92 20.59 16.56
N PRO A 74 12.27 20.70 17.73
CA PRO A 74 10.84 20.45 17.88
C PRO A 74 9.94 21.43 17.10
N GLY A 75 10.46 22.53 16.56
CA GLY A 75 9.73 23.43 15.66
C GLY A 75 9.81 23.05 14.18
N ALA A 76 10.61 22.06 13.79
CA ALA A 76 10.77 21.68 12.40
C ALA A 76 9.60 20.81 11.91
N ALA A 77 8.80 21.34 10.98
CA ALA A 77 7.78 20.56 10.28
C ALA A 77 8.38 19.48 9.35
N PRO A 78 9.43 19.74 8.53
CA PRO A 78 9.94 18.75 7.58
C PRO A 78 10.37 17.42 8.20
N ALA A 79 11.08 17.46 9.33
CA ALA A 79 11.51 16.25 10.03
C ALA A 79 10.32 15.40 10.51
N ARG A 80 9.23 16.05 10.95
CA ARG A 80 8.00 15.35 11.35
C ARG A 80 7.25 14.77 10.16
N ILE A 81 7.21 15.47 9.04
CA ILE A 81 6.61 14.97 7.80
C ILE A 81 7.35 13.70 7.36
N ASN A 82 8.68 13.73 7.32
CA ASN A 82 9.48 12.58 6.93
C ASN A 82 9.32 11.39 7.89
N LEU A 83 9.26 11.65 9.22
CA LEU A 83 8.98 10.59 10.20
C LEU A 83 7.56 10.03 10.02
N ALA A 84 6.58 10.88 9.74
CA ALA A 84 5.20 10.47 9.47
C ALA A 84 5.11 9.60 8.21
N THR A 85 5.77 10.01 7.11
CA THR A 85 5.86 9.23 5.87
C THR A 85 6.49 7.87 6.13
N LEU A 86 7.63 7.82 6.85
CA LEU A 86 8.25 6.55 7.22
C LEU A 86 7.30 5.66 8.03
N CYS A 87 6.55 6.20 8.99
CA CYS A 87 5.58 5.44 9.76
C CYS A 87 4.41 4.94 8.88
N GLN A 88 3.95 5.75 7.93
CA GLN A 88 2.89 5.40 6.99
C GLN A 88 3.31 4.27 6.06
N ASP A 89 4.52 4.35 5.49
CA ASP A 89 5.07 3.30 4.60
C ASP A 89 5.32 2.00 5.37
N LEU A 90 5.47 2.09 6.70
CA LEU A 90 5.48 0.97 7.61
C LEU A 90 4.09 0.61 8.15
N GLY A 91 2.98 1.12 7.62
CA GLY A 91 1.62 0.78 8.06
C GLY A 91 1.23 1.23 9.47
N ASP A 92 2.10 1.93 10.21
CA ASP A 92 1.82 2.51 11.54
C ASP A 92 1.08 3.85 11.34
N LEU A 93 -0.13 3.74 10.77
CA LEU A 93 -0.95 4.86 10.32
C LEU A 93 -1.36 5.79 11.48
N GLU A 94 -1.64 5.24 12.67
CA GLU A 94 -1.99 6.05 13.84
C GLU A 94 -0.81 6.91 14.31
N THR A 95 0.42 6.39 14.25
CA THR A 95 1.63 7.20 14.53
C THR A 95 1.90 8.21 13.42
N ALA A 96 1.74 7.82 12.16
CA ALA A 96 1.86 8.72 11.02
C ALA A 96 0.91 9.91 11.15
N GLU A 97 -0.37 9.66 11.44
CA GLU A 97 -1.41 10.67 11.66
C GLU A 97 -1.01 11.66 12.75
N ARG A 98 -0.54 11.18 13.90
CA ARG A 98 -0.08 12.03 15.01
C ARG A 98 1.05 12.96 14.58
N HIS A 99 2.04 12.44 13.83
CA HIS A 99 3.16 13.24 13.35
C HIS A 99 2.74 14.23 12.25
N TYR A 100 1.89 13.84 11.30
CA TYR A 100 1.35 14.76 10.29
C TYR A 100 0.55 15.88 10.91
N ARG A 101 -0.39 15.59 11.84
CA ARG A 101 -1.15 16.63 12.53
C ARG A 101 -0.25 17.59 13.29
N ARG A 102 0.81 17.08 13.93
CA ARG A 102 1.78 17.96 14.60
C ARG A 102 2.60 18.79 13.61
N ALA A 103 2.96 18.24 12.46
CA ALA A 103 3.61 19.00 11.39
C ALA A 103 2.70 20.10 10.84
N LEU A 104 1.41 19.81 10.63
CA LEU A 104 0.41 20.77 10.15
C LEU A 104 0.09 21.86 11.18
N ALA A 105 0.20 21.57 12.49
CA ALA A 105 0.12 22.60 13.52
C ALA A 105 1.29 23.59 13.46
N LEU A 106 2.47 23.16 12.97
CA LEU A 106 3.65 23.99 12.81
C LEU A 106 3.69 24.70 11.44
N ALA A 107 3.21 24.03 10.40
CA ALA A 107 3.17 24.52 9.03
C ALA A 107 1.80 24.18 8.39
N PRO A 108 0.76 25.01 8.61
CA PRO A 108 -0.61 24.71 8.14
C PRO A 108 -0.78 24.63 6.62
N ALA A 109 0.16 25.21 5.87
CA ALA A 109 0.18 25.25 4.42
C ALA A 109 1.08 24.17 3.78
N ALA A 110 1.58 23.20 4.55
CA ALA A 110 2.43 22.14 4.01
C ALA A 110 1.61 21.15 3.16
N VAL A 111 1.56 21.37 1.84
CA VAL A 111 0.81 20.56 0.87
C VAL A 111 1.13 19.08 0.98
N ALA A 112 2.42 18.71 1.03
CA ALA A 112 2.85 17.33 1.18
C ALA A 112 2.27 16.64 2.44
N ALA A 113 2.20 17.37 3.57
CA ALA A 113 1.64 16.84 4.81
C ALA A 113 0.11 16.68 4.75
N LEU A 114 -0.59 17.62 4.09
CA LEU A 114 -2.02 17.52 3.86
C LEU A 114 -2.36 16.32 2.95
N ASN A 115 -1.62 16.19 1.85
CA ASN A 115 -1.77 15.08 0.90
C ASN A 115 -1.54 13.73 1.57
N ASN A 116 -0.40 13.56 2.24
CA ASN A 116 -0.05 12.26 2.81
C ASN A 116 -0.94 11.89 4.00
N LEU A 117 -1.35 12.86 4.82
CA LEU A 117 -2.36 12.60 5.84
C LEU A 117 -3.71 12.20 5.23
N GLY A 118 -4.08 12.78 4.09
CA GLY A 118 -5.25 12.35 3.31
C GLY A 118 -5.15 10.88 2.88
N ASN A 119 -3.98 10.44 2.40
CA ASN A 119 -3.74 9.03 2.07
C ASN A 119 -3.85 8.14 3.31
N ALA A 120 -3.14 8.46 4.40
CA ALA A 120 -3.21 7.68 5.64
C ALA A 120 -4.65 7.57 6.19
N LEU A 121 -5.46 8.63 6.07
CA LEU A 121 -6.87 8.61 6.45
C LEU A 121 -7.75 7.82 5.48
N THR A 122 -7.36 7.71 4.22
CA THR A 122 -8.01 6.81 3.25
C THR A 122 -7.82 5.36 3.67
N ASP A 123 -6.59 4.99 4.02
CA ASP A 123 -6.24 3.63 4.44
C ASP A 123 -6.85 3.26 5.82
N MET A 124 -7.15 4.25 6.66
CA MET A 124 -7.87 4.10 7.94
C MET A 124 -9.40 4.15 7.81
N ASP A 125 -9.97 4.09 6.60
CA ASP A 125 -11.42 4.18 6.34
C ASP A 125 -12.08 5.49 6.87
N ARG A 126 -11.40 6.63 6.68
CA ARG A 126 -11.89 7.96 7.07
C ARG A 126 -11.99 8.90 5.86
N PRO A 127 -12.81 8.55 4.84
CA PRO A 127 -12.84 9.23 3.55
C PRO A 127 -13.27 10.69 3.63
N GLY A 128 -14.18 11.03 4.56
CA GLY A 128 -14.65 12.42 4.74
C GLY A 128 -13.53 13.37 5.18
N GLU A 129 -12.72 12.94 6.14
CA GLU A 129 -11.57 13.73 6.61
C GLU A 129 -10.46 13.78 5.57
N ALA A 130 -10.19 12.66 4.88
CA ALA A 130 -9.23 12.60 3.79
C ALA A 130 -9.55 13.61 2.69
N LEU A 131 -10.81 13.63 2.21
CA LEU A 131 -11.25 14.56 1.16
C LEU A 131 -11.14 16.02 1.59
N ALA A 132 -11.46 16.35 2.84
CA ALA A 132 -11.28 17.70 3.35
C ALA A 132 -9.80 18.14 3.35
N LEU A 133 -8.87 17.23 3.61
CA LEU A 133 -7.44 17.51 3.53
C LEU A 133 -6.94 17.65 2.09
N PHE A 134 -7.40 16.80 1.18
CA PHE A 134 -7.09 16.95 -0.23
C PHE A 134 -7.63 18.26 -0.80
N ASP A 135 -8.85 18.66 -0.45
CA ASP A 135 -9.43 19.94 -0.89
C ASP A 135 -8.59 21.13 -0.38
N ARG A 136 -8.14 21.08 0.88
CA ARG A 136 -7.20 22.08 1.43
C ARG A 136 -5.85 22.06 0.71
N ALA A 137 -5.31 20.90 0.39
CA ALA A 137 -4.06 20.77 -0.35
C ALA A 137 -4.18 21.38 -1.75
N LEU A 138 -5.28 21.09 -2.47
CA LEU A 138 -5.55 21.62 -3.81
C LEU A 138 -5.74 23.15 -3.83
N ALA A 139 -6.20 23.75 -2.73
CA ALA A 139 -6.32 25.20 -2.61
C ALA A 139 -4.96 25.91 -2.51
N LEU A 140 -3.91 25.17 -2.10
CA LEU A 140 -2.55 25.67 -1.88
C LEU A 140 -1.58 25.22 -2.97
N ALA A 141 -1.85 24.09 -3.63
CA ALA A 141 -0.95 23.43 -4.55
C ALA A 141 -1.02 24.00 -5.98
N GLY A 142 0.14 24.10 -6.63
CA GLY A 142 0.28 24.35 -8.07
C GLY A 142 1.15 23.28 -8.73
N GLY A 143 1.14 23.23 -10.07
CA GLY A 143 2.00 22.35 -10.85
C GLY A 143 1.97 20.89 -10.40
N ALA A 144 3.15 20.30 -10.20
CA ALA A 144 3.32 18.89 -9.84
C ALA A 144 2.65 18.49 -8.51
N GLU A 145 2.67 19.37 -7.49
CA GLU A 145 2.01 19.07 -6.21
C GLU A 145 0.50 18.91 -6.38
N ARG A 146 -0.11 19.77 -7.21
CA ARG A 146 -1.54 19.65 -7.54
C ARG A 146 -1.81 18.32 -8.23
N GLY A 147 -0.95 17.94 -9.17
CA GLY A 147 -1.07 16.68 -9.88
C GLY A 147 -1.03 15.47 -8.95
N ALA A 148 -0.09 15.43 -8.01
CA ALA A 148 0.02 14.37 -7.02
C ALA A 148 -1.21 14.27 -6.11
N VAL A 149 -1.77 15.41 -5.68
CA VAL A 149 -3.00 15.42 -4.87
C VAL A 149 -4.20 14.90 -5.65
N GLN A 150 -4.36 15.31 -6.91
CA GLN A 150 -5.45 14.80 -7.77
C GLN A 150 -5.29 13.32 -8.06
N TYR A 151 -4.06 12.86 -8.29
CA TYR A 151 -3.75 11.45 -8.41
C TYR A 151 -4.17 10.69 -7.16
N ASN A 152 -3.84 11.13 -5.95
CA ASN A 152 -4.24 10.37 -4.76
C ASN A 152 -5.75 10.41 -4.47
N ARG A 153 -6.38 11.57 -4.66
CA ARG A 153 -7.81 11.77 -4.39
C ARG A 153 -8.71 10.97 -5.34
N HIS A 154 -8.24 10.63 -6.55
CA HIS A 154 -9.07 9.97 -7.57
C HIS A 154 -9.73 8.68 -7.06
N ALA A 155 -9.03 7.93 -6.21
CA ALA A 155 -9.50 6.65 -5.67
C ALA A 155 -10.76 6.83 -4.81
N LEU A 156 -10.75 7.81 -3.90
CA LEU A 156 -11.93 8.14 -3.11
C LEU A 156 -13.08 8.69 -3.97
N LEU A 157 -12.77 9.46 -5.01
CA LEU A 157 -13.79 9.95 -5.94
C LEU A 157 -14.41 8.81 -6.75
N LEU A 158 -13.63 7.81 -7.14
CA LEU A 158 -14.15 6.63 -7.81
C LEU A 158 -15.18 5.92 -6.93
N ASP A 159 -14.84 5.67 -5.67
CA ASP A 159 -15.70 4.93 -4.75
C ASP A 159 -16.96 5.72 -4.35
N ARG A 160 -16.84 7.04 -4.16
CA ARG A 160 -17.93 7.89 -3.67
C ARG A 160 -18.78 8.51 -4.78
N ASP A 161 -18.13 9.03 -5.83
CA ASP A 161 -18.72 9.92 -6.82
C ASP A 161 -18.76 9.28 -8.24
N GLY A 162 -18.09 8.14 -8.43
CA GLY A 162 -18.12 7.35 -9.66
C GLY A 162 -17.04 7.71 -10.69
N LEU A 163 -17.11 7.03 -11.85
CA LEU A 163 -16.08 7.06 -12.89
C LEU A 163 -15.76 8.48 -13.38
N ALA A 164 -16.77 9.30 -13.65
CA ALA A 164 -16.58 10.64 -14.21
C ALA A 164 -15.76 11.56 -13.27
N ALA A 165 -15.97 11.46 -11.96
CA ALA A 165 -15.23 12.26 -10.98
C ALA A 165 -13.76 11.81 -10.89
N ALA A 166 -13.52 10.50 -10.92
CA ALA A 166 -12.17 9.93 -10.94
C ALA A 166 -11.41 10.29 -12.23
N GLU A 167 -12.08 10.24 -13.39
CA GLU A 167 -11.50 10.61 -14.68
C GLU A 167 -11.10 12.09 -14.71
N ALA A 168 -11.94 12.99 -14.18
CA ALA A 168 -11.62 14.41 -14.08
C ALA A 168 -10.38 14.66 -13.21
N ALA A 169 -10.25 13.95 -12.08
CA ALA A 169 -9.09 14.05 -11.21
C ALA A 169 -7.81 13.54 -11.91
N LEU A 170 -7.85 12.36 -12.54
CA LEU A 170 -6.70 11.83 -13.28
C LEU A 170 -6.34 12.70 -14.48
N ALA A 171 -7.30 13.31 -15.16
CA ALA A 171 -7.03 14.27 -16.23
C ALA A 171 -6.29 15.51 -15.70
N ASP A 172 -6.62 16.01 -14.50
CA ASP A 172 -5.87 17.10 -13.85
C ASP A 172 -4.46 16.65 -13.45
N ALA A 173 -4.31 15.43 -12.92
CA ALA A 173 -3.01 14.84 -12.62
C ALA A 173 -2.12 14.75 -13.86
N LEU A 174 -2.64 14.23 -14.97
CA LEU A 174 -1.91 14.08 -16.22
C LEU A 174 -1.64 15.40 -16.97
N ARG A 175 -2.40 16.47 -16.69
CA ARG A 175 -2.06 17.82 -17.16
C ARG A 175 -0.86 18.39 -16.41
N ALA A 176 -0.76 18.11 -15.11
CA ALA A 176 0.37 18.55 -14.29
C ALA A 176 1.65 17.73 -14.56
N ASP A 177 1.49 16.42 -14.78
CA ASP A 177 2.58 15.51 -15.13
C ASP A 177 2.15 14.53 -16.24
N PRO A 178 2.41 14.87 -17.51
CA PRO A 178 2.19 13.97 -18.63
C PRO A 178 3.12 12.75 -18.64
N GLY A 179 4.11 12.61 -17.75
CA GLY A 179 4.96 11.42 -17.63
C GLY A 179 4.46 10.38 -16.62
N HIS A 180 3.41 10.69 -15.86
CA HIS A 180 2.98 9.89 -14.73
C HIS A 180 2.34 8.54 -15.15
N ALA A 181 3.14 7.48 -15.20
CA ALA A 181 2.74 6.14 -15.67
C ALA A 181 1.51 5.57 -14.94
N LEU A 182 1.49 5.60 -13.60
CA LEU A 182 0.40 5.03 -12.81
C LEU A 182 -0.95 5.73 -13.05
N ALA A 183 -1.00 7.06 -12.94
CA ALA A 183 -2.16 7.88 -13.29
C ALA A 183 -2.66 7.60 -14.72
N ARG A 184 -1.74 7.38 -15.68
CA ARG A 184 -2.12 7.04 -17.05
C ARG A 184 -2.70 5.64 -17.17
N GLY A 185 -2.14 4.67 -16.48
CA GLY A 185 -2.69 3.32 -16.43
C GLY A 185 -4.08 3.28 -15.80
N LEU A 186 -4.28 4.03 -14.72
CA LEU A 186 -5.60 4.17 -14.08
C LEU A 186 -6.62 4.86 -14.99
N ALA A 187 -6.21 5.88 -15.76
CA ALA A 187 -7.08 6.49 -16.76
C ALA A 187 -7.48 5.49 -17.87
N ALA A 188 -6.56 4.62 -18.28
CA ALA A 188 -6.88 3.52 -19.20
C ALA A 188 -7.89 2.53 -18.57
N ALA A 189 -7.69 2.13 -17.31
CA ALA A 189 -8.61 1.25 -16.59
C ALA A 189 -10.03 1.83 -16.47
N LEU A 190 -10.15 3.13 -16.15
CA LEU A 190 -11.44 3.84 -16.13
C LEU A 190 -12.11 3.84 -17.50
N ALA A 191 -11.35 4.12 -18.57
CA ALA A 191 -11.85 4.09 -19.94
C ALA A 191 -12.32 2.68 -20.36
N LEU A 192 -11.59 1.63 -20.00
CA LEU A 192 -12.00 0.24 -20.22
C LEU A 192 -13.31 -0.08 -19.48
N ALA A 193 -13.40 0.28 -18.20
CA ALA A 193 -14.57 -0.01 -17.36
C ALA A 193 -15.87 0.66 -17.86
N ARG A 194 -15.77 1.80 -18.57
CA ARG A 194 -16.94 2.45 -19.21
C ARG A 194 -17.14 2.10 -20.68
N GLY A 195 -16.41 1.12 -21.22
CA GLY A 195 -16.53 0.67 -22.61
C GLY A 195 -15.91 1.61 -23.66
N ALA A 196 -15.05 2.55 -23.26
CA ALA A 196 -14.39 3.50 -24.15
C ALA A 196 -13.02 2.99 -24.64
N GLY A 197 -13.04 1.88 -25.38
CA GLY A 197 -11.82 1.18 -25.83
C GLY A 197 -10.81 2.06 -26.55
N ALA A 198 -11.26 2.91 -27.48
CA ALA A 198 -10.36 3.83 -28.21
C ALA A 198 -9.66 4.84 -27.29
N VAL A 199 -10.33 5.30 -26.22
CA VAL A 199 -9.73 6.20 -25.23
C VAL A 199 -8.71 5.44 -24.38
N ALA A 200 -9.03 4.21 -23.98
CA ALA A 200 -8.12 3.35 -23.25
C ALA A 200 -6.85 3.06 -24.04
N ASP A 201 -6.98 2.71 -25.33
CA ASP A 201 -5.85 2.37 -26.19
C ASP A 201 -4.93 3.59 -26.41
N ALA A 202 -5.48 4.80 -26.53
CA ALA A 202 -4.70 6.04 -26.58
C ALA A 202 -3.91 6.30 -25.27
N HIS A 203 -4.47 5.96 -24.11
CA HIS A 203 -3.75 6.01 -22.84
C HIS A 203 -2.62 4.97 -22.78
N LEU A 204 -2.87 3.75 -23.26
CA LEU A 204 -1.89 2.66 -23.26
C LEU A 204 -0.71 2.93 -24.20
N GLU A 205 -0.96 3.49 -25.38
CA GLU A 205 0.09 3.89 -26.31
C GLU A 205 1.05 4.91 -25.67
N ARG A 206 0.49 5.93 -25.00
CA ARG A 206 1.29 6.93 -24.27
C ARG A 206 1.97 6.36 -23.02
N LEU A 207 1.34 5.39 -22.36
CA LEU A 207 1.93 4.69 -21.22
C LEU A 207 3.16 3.89 -21.65
N ALA A 208 3.15 3.24 -22.83
CA ALA A 208 4.29 2.49 -23.34
C ALA A 208 5.57 3.32 -23.53
N ALA A 209 5.46 4.63 -23.65
CA ALA A 209 6.60 5.55 -23.70
C ALA A 209 7.09 6.02 -22.32
N CYS A 210 6.39 5.69 -21.23
CA CYS A 210 6.77 6.09 -19.88
C CYS A 210 7.83 5.12 -19.30
N PRO A 211 8.75 5.61 -18.45
CA PRO A 211 9.58 4.74 -17.63
C PRO A 211 8.73 3.81 -16.76
N ASP A 212 9.23 2.61 -16.49
CA ASP A 212 8.60 1.62 -15.60
C ASP A 212 7.15 1.25 -15.95
N ALA A 213 6.77 1.41 -17.23
CA ALA A 213 5.41 1.13 -17.70
C ALA A 213 5.07 -0.37 -17.78
N ALA A 214 6.08 -1.25 -17.82
CA ALA A 214 5.88 -2.68 -18.09
C ALA A 214 4.94 -3.38 -17.09
N PRO A 215 5.11 -3.23 -15.76
CA PRO A 215 4.17 -3.84 -14.80
C PRO A 215 2.75 -3.31 -14.94
N VAL A 216 2.60 -2.01 -15.21
CA VAL A 216 1.31 -1.35 -15.40
C VAL A 216 0.62 -1.87 -16.66
N LEU A 217 1.32 -1.95 -17.79
CA LEU A 217 0.79 -2.47 -19.05
C LEU A 217 0.37 -3.94 -18.94
N ASP A 218 1.19 -4.77 -18.31
CA ASP A 218 0.91 -6.18 -18.09
C ASP A 218 -0.33 -6.39 -17.20
N SER A 219 -0.46 -5.59 -16.15
CA SER A 219 -1.64 -5.58 -15.28
C SER A 219 -2.90 -5.18 -16.04
N LEU A 220 -2.82 -4.13 -16.87
CA LEU A 220 -3.94 -3.66 -17.69
C LEU A 220 -4.35 -4.68 -18.75
N ALA A 221 -3.39 -5.43 -19.30
CA ALA A 221 -3.66 -6.54 -20.21
C ALA A 221 -4.44 -7.67 -19.52
N TRP A 222 -4.07 -8.00 -18.28
CA TRP A 222 -4.75 -9.03 -17.49
C TRP A 222 -6.17 -8.62 -17.07
N ILE A 223 -6.39 -7.39 -16.60
CA ILE A 223 -7.73 -6.95 -16.15
C ILE A 223 -8.67 -6.60 -17.30
N ARG A 224 -8.18 -6.29 -18.50
CA ARG A 224 -9.01 -5.89 -19.66
C ARG A 224 -10.19 -6.85 -19.92
N PRO A 225 -10.00 -8.18 -20.04
CA PRO A 225 -11.12 -9.10 -20.24
C PRO A 225 -12.09 -9.08 -19.05
N ALA A 226 -11.59 -9.04 -17.81
CA ALA A 226 -12.42 -8.96 -16.62
C ALA A 226 -13.31 -7.70 -16.61
N LEU A 227 -12.76 -6.54 -16.95
CA LEU A 227 -13.52 -5.29 -17.05
C LEU A 227 -14.57 -5.34 -18.17
N ALA A 228 -14.26 -6.00 -19.30
CA ALA A 228 -15.23 -6.23 -20.38
C ALA A 228 -16.37 -7.15 -19.94
N ASP A 229 -16.08 -8.12 -19.07
CA ASP A 229 -17.05 -9.06 -18.47
C ASP A 229 -17.79 -8.46 -17.25
N GLY A 230 -17.60 -7.18 -16.96
CA GLY A 230 -18.34 -6.44 -15.94
C GLY A 230 -17.73 -6.46 -14.55
N ALA A 231 -16.45 -6.83 -14.40
CA ALA A 231 -15.73 -6.66 -13.14
C ALA A 231 -15.75 -5.20 -12.68
N ARG A 232 -15.99 -4.98 -11.39
CA ARG A 232 -16.07 -3.64 -10.81
C ARG A 232 -14.69 -3.03 -10.65
N LEU A 233 -14.50 -1.81 -11.14
CA LEU A 233 -13.33 -1.00 -10.80
C LEU A 233 -13.54 -0.34 -9.43
N LEU A 234 -12.56 -0.50 -8.54
CA LEU A 234 -12.61 -0.07 -7.14
C LEU A 234 -11.46 0.91 -6.86
N GLY A 235 -11.71 1.93 -6.04
CA GLY A 235 -10.76 2.98 -5.73
C GLY A 235 -9.77 2.61 -4.64
N THR A 236 -10.28 2.16 -3.49
CA THR A 236 -9.50 1.96 -2.27
C THR A 236 -9.50 0.51 -1.78
N THR A 237 -8.49 0.14 -0.97
CA THR A 237 -8.40 -1.17 -0.30
C THR A 237 -9.68 -1.48 0.46
N ILE A 238 -10.16 -0.54 1.28
CA ILE A 238 -11.34 -0.75 2.12
C ILE A 238 -12.61 -0.93 1.29
N ALA A 239 -12.78 -0.17 0.21
CA ALA A 239 -13.91 -0.37 -0.70
C ALA A 239 -13.83 -1.73 -1.41
N GLY A 240 -12.64 -2.19 -1.77
CA GLY A 240 -12.41 -3.51 -2.36
C GLY A 240 -12.78 -4.66 -1.42
N LEU A 241 -12.31 -4.61 -0.17
CA LEU A 241 -12.66 -5.58 0.87
C LEU A 241 -14.16 -5.55 1.19
N ALA A 242 -14.75 -4.35 1.25
CA ALA A 242 -16.18 -4.19 1.50
C ALA A 242 -17.01 -4.82 0.38
N PHE A 243 -16.64 -4.56 -0.88
CA PHE A 243 -17.25 -5.17 -2.05
C PHE A 243 -17.10 -6.70 -2.02
N ALA A 244 -15.91 -7.22 -1.73
CA ALA A 244 -15.65 -8.65 -1.68
C ALA A 244 -16.53 -9.38 -0.66
N LEU A 245 -16.69 -8.80 0.54
CA LEU A 245 -17.57 -9.35 1.58
C LEU A 245 -19.06 -9.33 1.18
N ASP A 246 -19.50 -8.34 0.42
CA ASP A 246 -20.87 -8.28 -0.11
C ASP A 246 -21.14 -9.35 -1.18
N GLN A 247 -20.09 -9.77 -1.90
CA GLN A 247 -20.16 -10.87 -2.87
C GLN A 247 -20.06 -12.25 -2.21
N ALA A 248 -19.45 -12.33 -1.02
CA ALA A 248 -19.27 -13.56 -0.25
C ALA A 248 -20.58 -14.00 0.45
N ARG A 249 -21.58 -14.43 -0.32
CA ARG A 249 -22.94 -14.72 0.20
C ARG A 249 -23.10 -16.11 0.81
N ARG A 250 -22.18 -17.03 0.58
CA ARG A 250 -22.25 -18.38 1.17
C ARG A 250 -21.93 -18.32 2.67
N PRO A 251 -22.59 -19.11 3.53
CA PRO A 251 -22.17 -19.25 4.93
C PRO A 251 -20.78 -19.88 5.02
N GLY A 252 -19.98 -19.45 5.99
CA GLY A 252 -18.64 -19.98 6.17
C GLY A 252 -17.74 -19.14 7.08
N LEU A 253 -16.46 -19.44 7.05
CA LEU A 253 -15.41 -18.70 7.74
C LEU A 253 -15.05 -17.41 6.99
N VAL A 254 -14.71 -16.38 7.76
CA VAL A 254 -14.18 -15.09 7.27
C VAL A 254 -12.78 -14.97 7.85
N LEU A 255 -11.79 -14.96 6.96
CA LEU A 255 -10.37 -15.11 7.29
C LEU A 255 -9.56 -13.94 6.71
N GLU A 256 -8.48 -13.58 7.39
CA GLU A 256 -7.46 -12.65 6.90
C GLU A 256 -6.07 -13.17 7.24
N PHE A 257 -5.18 -13.08 6.27
CA PHE A 257 -3.77 -13.40 6.39
C PHE A 257 -2.99 -12.10 6.14
N GLY A 258 -2.02 -11.77 7.00
CA GLY A 258 -1.26 -10.51 6.91
C GLY A 258 -1.77 -9.38 7.80
N VAL A 259 -2.31 -9.69 8.99
CA VAL A 259 -3.01 -8.70 9.83
C VAL A 259 -2.16 -7.49 10.19
N ARG A 260 -0.92 -7.69 10.65
CA ARG A 260 0.00 -6.65 11.13
C ARG A 260 -0.62 -5.66 12.12
N PHE A 261 -0.99 -4.44 11.68
CA PHE A 261 -1.64 -3.39 12.50
C PHE A 261 -3.17 -3.51 12.56
N GLY A 262 -3.72 -4.36 11.69
CA GLY A 262 -5.12 -4.78 11.63
C GLY A 262 -6.08 -3.74 11.05
N HIS A 263 -5.62 -2.87 10.15
CA HIS A 263 -6.48 -1.90 9.46
C HIS A 263 -7.52 -2.62 8.60
N SER A 264 -7.07 -3.52 7.71
CA SER A 264 -7.91 -4.38 6.88
C SER A 264 -8.83 -5.26 7.74
N LEU A 265 -8.29 -5.88 8.81
CA LEU A 265 -9.09 -6.72 9.72
C LEU A 265 -10.20 -5.99 10.44
N ARG A 266 -9.99 -4.74 10.87
CA ARG A 266 -11.06 -3.93 11.44
C ARG A 266 -12.16 -3.68 10.41
N ALA A 267 -11.81 -3.37 9.17
CA ALA A 267 -12.79 -3.16 8.11
C ALA A 267 -13.55 -4.45 7.75
N ILE A 268 -12.85 -5.57 7.67
CA ILE A 268 -13.45 -6.90 7.45
C ILE A 268 -14.41 -7.24 8.59
N ALA A 269 -13.98 -7.10 9.85
CA ALA A 269 -14.80 -7.37 11.02
C ALA A 269 -16.06 -6.50 11.08
N ALA A 270 -15.94 -5.21 10.75
CA ALA A 270 -17.06 -4.26 10.76
C ALA A 270 -18.16 -4.64 9.75
N ARG A 271 -17.82 -5.35 8.67
CA ARG A 271 -18.76 -5.70 7.60
C ARG A 271 -19.15 -7.17 7.57
N ALA A 272 -18.36 -8.06 8.19
CA ALA A 272 -18.59 -9.50 8.15
C ALA A 272 -19.93 -9.91 8.80
N GLY A 273 -20.35 -9.21 9.85
CA GLY A 273 -21.57 -9.54 10.62
C GLY A 273 -21.45 -10.86 11.40
N GLN A 274 -20.23 -11.36 11.61
CA GLN A 274 -19.92 -12.62 12.28
C GLN A 274 -18.50 -12.56 12.88
N PRO A 275 -18.11 -13.53 13.72
CA PRO A 275 -16.72 -13.66 14.12
C PRO A 275 -15.77 -13.85 12.93
N VAL A 276 -14.58 -13.25 13.04
CA VAL A 276 -13.53 -13.27 12.03
C VAL A 276 -12.19 -13.71 12.63
N HIS A 277 -11.34 -14.34 11.83
CA HIS A 277 -10.03 -14.82 12.26
C HIS A 277 -8.93 -14.15 11.46
N GLY A 278 -7.98 -13.55 12.16
CA GLY A 278 -6.79 -12.93 11.57
C GLY A 278 -5.53 -13.72 11.91
N PHE A 279 -4.68 -13.94 10.92
CA PHE A 279 -3.43 -14.70 11.03
C PHE A 279 -2.24 -13.82 10.67
N ASP A 280 -1.19 -13.85 11.49
CA ASP A 280 0.08 -13.16 11.22
C ASP A 280 1.15 -13.70 12.18
N THR A 281 2.43 -13.58 11.83
CA THR A 281 3.52 -13.88 12.76
C THR A 281 3.69 -12.77 13.82
N PHE A 282 3.34 -11.52 13.48
CA PHE A 282 3.60 -10.27 14.19
C PHE A 282 5.10 -9.97 14.46
N THR A 283 5.97 -10.93 14.13
CA THR A 283 7.43 -10.80 14.18
C THR A 283 8.03 -10.41 12.84
N GLY A 284 7.20 -10.30 11.79
CA GLY A 284 7.58 -9.91 10.43
C GLY A 284 7.69 -11.10 9.47
N LEU A 285 8.06 -10.82 8.23
CA LEU A 285 8.14 -11.82 7.16
C LEU A 285 9.07 -12.98 7.54
N PRO A 286 8.65 -14.25 7.36
CA PRO A 286 9.48 -15.40 7.68
C PRO A 286 10.65 -15.60 6.71
N GLY A 287 10.55 -15.05 5.51
CA GLY A 287 11.57 -15.12 4.46
C GLY A 287 11.98 -13.73 3.94
N ALA A 288 12.97 -13.72 3.05
CA ALA A 288 13.34 -12.51 2.31
C ALA A 288 12.31 -12.23 1.21
N TRP A 289 12.07 -10.96 0.90
CA TRP A 289 11.09 -10.52 -0.10
C TRP A 289 11.63 -9.33 -0.89
N HIS A 290 11.69 -9.43 -2.22
CA HIS A 290 12.17 -8.38 -3.14
C HIS A 290 13.44 -7.64 -2.68
N GLY A 291 14.42 -8.37 -2.13
CA GLY A 291 15.70 -7.81 -1.64
C GLY A 291 15.70 -7.31 -0.20
N HIS A 292 14.57 -7.39 0.51
CA HIS A 292 14.46 -7.11 1.93
C HIS A 292 14.78 -8.35 2.79
N ALA A 293 15.43 -8.12 3.93
CA ALA A 293 15.75 -9.18 4.88
C ALA A 293 14.50 -9.71 5.60
N PRO A 294 14.52 -10.96 6.12
CA PRO A 294 13.48 -11.48 6.98
C PRO A 294 13.21 -10.57 8.19
N GLY A 295 11.98 -10.61 8.71
CA GLY A 295 11.53 -9.75 9.81
C GLY A 295 11.06 -8.36 9.37
N LEU A 296 11.04 -8.06 8.07
CA LEU A 296 10.33 -6.88 7.55
C LEU A 296 8.87 -6.91 8.01
N TYR A 297 8.27 -5.74 8.20
CA TYR A 297 6.89 -5.56 8.64
C TYR A 297 6.54 -6.04 10.07
N SER A 298 7.55 -6.38 10.89
CA SER A 298 7.37 -6.72 12.31
C SER A 298 6.68 -5.61 13.12
N THR A 299 5.78 -6.01 14.02
CA THR A 299 5.28 -5.16 15.11
C THR A 299 6.03 -5.40 16.42
N GLY A 300 7.14 -6.17 16.37
CA GLY A 300 7.87 -6.65 17.54
C GLY A 300 7.08 -7.68 18.35
N GLY A 301 6.20 -8.45 17.71
CA GLY A 301 5.31 -9.42 18.36
C GLY A 301 4.14 -8.79 19.11
N ARG A 302 3.92 -7.47 18.96
CA ARG A 302 2.81 -6.77 19.60
C ARG A 302 1.54 -6.97 18.79
N LEU A 303 0.55 -7.60 19.40
CA LEU A 303 -0.78 -7.76 18.81
C LEU A 303 -1.51 -6.41 18.79
N PRO A 304 -2.15 -6.03 17.68
CA PRO A 304 -3.00 -4.85 17.63
C PRO A 304 -4.28 -5.06 18.46
N ALA A 305 -4.84 -3.97 18.99
CA ALA A 305 -6.12 -4.02 19.67
C ALA A 305 -7.25 -4.20 18.65
N MET A 306 -8.09 -5.20 18.85
CA MET A 306 -9.17 -5.57 17.92
C MET A 306 -10.55 -5.44 18.55
N PRO A 307 -11.59 -5.14 17.74
CA PRO A 307 -12.97 -5.11 18.22
C PRO A 307 -13.45 -6.50 18.66
N PRO A 308 -14.53 -6.58 19.46
CA PRO A 308 -15.15 -7.85 19.82
C PRO A 308 -15.50 -8.70 18.58
N GLY A 309 -15.33 -10.01 18.68
CA GLY A 309 -15.61 -10.94 17.58
C GLY A 309 -14.42 -11.21 16.64
N VAL A 310 -13.29 -10.52 16.83
CA VAL A 310 -12.03 -10.82 16.15
C VAL A 310 -11.17 -11.74 16.99
N THR A 311 -10.62 -12.81 16.40
CA THR A 311 -9.61 -13.66 17.02
C THR A 311 -8.31 -13.58 16.22
N LEU A 312 -7.20 -13.25 16.90
CA LEU A 312 -5.86 -13.22 16.30
C LEU A 312 -5.13 -14.53 16.58
N HIS A 313 -4.45 -15.05 15.56
CA HIS A 313 -3.67 -16.28 15.62
C HIS A 313 -2.20 -15.96 15.32
N PRO A 314 -1.39 -15.65 16.35
CA PRO A 314 0.02 -15.36 16.16
C PRO A 314 0.82 -16.62 15.80
N GLY A 315 1.54 -16.59 14.69
CA GLY A 315 2.43 -17.67 14.24
C GLY A 315 2.46 -17.82 12.73
N LEU A 316 3.22 -18.80 12.25
CA LEU A 316 3.20 -19.15 10.82
C LEU A 316 1.82 -19.68 10.42
N PHE A 317 1.40 -19.40 9.19
CA PHE A 317 0.11 -19.86 8.69
C PHE A 317 -0.01 -21.39 8.71
N ALA A 318 1.07 -22.09 8.34
CA ALA A 318 1.14 -23.56 8.37
C ALA A 318 0.94 -24.15 9.78
N ASP A 319 1.31 -23.42 10.83
CA ASP A 319 1.21 -23.88 12.22
C ASP A 319 -0.13 -23.53 12.87
N THR A 320 -0.75 -22.42 12.45
CA THR A 320 -1.92 -21.83 13.12
C THR A 320 -3.24 -22.14 12.42
N LEU A 321 -3.27 -22.09 11.09
CA LEU A 321 -4.50 -22.27 10.30
C LEU A 321 -5.12 -23.67 10.45
N PRO A 322 -4.36 -24.80 10.46
CA PRO A 322 -4.96 -26.12 10.57
C PRO A 322 -5.81 -26.32 11.84
N ALA A 323 -5.36 -25.77 12.98
CA ALA A 323 -6.09 -25.87 14.24
C ALA A 323 -7.44 -25.14 14.17
N VAL A 324 -7.49 -23.97 13.53
CA VAL A 324 -8.73 -23.20 13.33
C VAL A 324 -9.70 -23.95 12.41
N LEU A 325 -9.20 -24.51 11.30
CA LEU A 325 -10.02 -25.31 10.39
C LEU A 325 -10.56 -26.58 11.05
N ALA A 326 -9.77 -27.23 11.91
CA ALA A 326 -10.18 -28.41 12.67
C ALA A 326 -11.24 -28.09 13.74
N ALA A 327 -11.20 -26.90 14.35
CA ALA A 327 -12.21 -26.42 15.28
C ALA A 327 -13.55 -26.08 14.57
N HIS A 328 -13.55 -25.96 13.24
CA HIS A 328 -14.71 -25.63 12.42
C HIS A 328 -14.94 -26.65 11.30
N PRO A 329 -15.13 -27.95 11.62
CA PRO A 329 -15.04 -29.05 10.66
C PRO A 329 -16.15 -29.08 9.62
N ASP A 330 -17.23 -28.31 9.77
CA ASP A 330 -18.35 -28.24 8.82
C ASP A 330 -18.47 -26.86 8.14
N ARG A 331 -17.52 -25.95 8.39
CA ARG A 331 -17.58 -24.59 7.85
C ARG A 331 -16.75 -24.50 6.58
N ALA A 332 -17.40 -24.13 5.48
CA ALA A 332 -16.71 -23.73 4.27
C ALA A 332 -15.97 -22.39 4.45
N VAL A 333 -15.12 -22.03 3.51
CA VAL A 333 -14.59 -20.65 3.43
C VAL A 333 -15.63 -19.78 2.73
N ARG A 334 -16.13 -18.76 3.44
CA ARG A 334 -17.00 -17.72 2.86
C ARG A 334 -16.15 -16.68 2.16
N PHE A 335 -15.19 -16.12 2.91
CA PHE A 335 -14.30 -15.05 2.47
C PHE A 335 -12.89 -15.27 3.04
N ALA A 336 -11.87 -14.99 2.24
CA ALA A 336 -10.50 -14.83 2.74
C ALA A 336 -9.83 -13.62 2.08
N ASN A 337 -9.25 -12.75 2.90
CA ASN A 337 -8.26 -11.77 2.44
C ASN A 337 -6.87 -12.42 2.49
N ILE A 338 -6.24 -12.58 1.34
CA ILE A 338 -4.92 -13.17 1.17
C ILE A 338 -3.94 -12.00 0.97
N ASP A 339 -3.24 -11.65 2.04
CA ASP A 339 -2.19 -10.63 2.05
C ASP A 339 -0.96 -11.23 2.75
N CYS A 340 -0.33 -12.18 2.06
CA CYS A 340 0.75 -13.02 2.59
C CYS A 340 2.13 -12.49 2.21
N ASP A 341 2.21 -11.56 1.25
CA ASP A 341 3.41 -11.05 0.56
C ASP A 341 4.22 -12.11 -0.20
N LEU A 342 4.47 -13.27 0.41
CA LEU A 342 5.35 -14.33 -0.07
C LEU A 342 4.58 -15.43 -0.82
N TYR A 343 5.16 -15.89 -1.94
CA TYR A 343 4.70 -17.08 -2.66
C TYR A 343 4.48 -18.29 -1.74
N ASP A 344 5.48 -18.71 -0.96
CA ASP A 344 5.41 -19.93 -0.13
C ASP A 344 4.32 -19.82 0.95
N SER A 345 4.18 -18.63 1.55
CA SER A 345 3.14 -18.38 2.57
C SER A 345 1.74 -18.46 1.95
N THR A 346 1.59 -17.92 0.73
CA THR A 346 0.33 -18.01 -0.03
C THR A 346 0.00 -19.46 -0.38
N VAL A 347 1.00 -20.26 -0.80
CA VAL A 347 0.82 -21.68 -1.10
C VAL A 347 0.33 -22.46 0.13
N ASP A 348 0.92 -22.21 1.31
CA ASP A 348 0.51 -22.88 2.55
C ASP A 348 -0.94 -22.55 2.92
N VAL A 349 -1.34 -21.28 2.80
CA VAL A 349 -2.72 -20.84 3.02
C VAL A 349 -3.67 -21.52 2.04
N LEU A 350 -3.42 -21.40 0.73
CA LEU A 350 -4.33 -21.94 -0.29
C LEU A 350 -4.44 -23.47 -0.21
N ARG A 351 -3.35 -24.18 0.08
CA ARG A 351 -3.35 -25.64 0.29
C ARG A 351 -4.23 -26.04 1.48
N ALA A 352 -4.11 -25.33 2.61
CA ALA A 352 -4.89 -25.61 3.80
C ALA A 352 -6.39 -25.28 3.61
N LEU A 353 -6.69 -24.20 2.90
CA LEU A 353 -8.07 -23.79 2.61
C LEU A 353 -8.73 -24.67 1.55
N ALA A 354 -7.97 -25.31 0.65
CA ALA A 354 -8.52 -25.96 -0.54
C ALA A 354 -9.69 -26.93 -0.30
N PRO A 355 -9.68 -27.80 0.74
CA PRO A 355 -10.82 -28.68 1.04
C PRO A 355 -12.12 -27.94 1.42
N ARG A 356 -12.04 -26.64 1.72
CA ARG A 356 -13.14 -25.78 2.18
C ARG A 356 -13.56 -24.73 1.14
N VAL A 357 -12.81 -24.63 0.05
CA VAL A 357 -13.09 -23.71 -1.05
C VAL A 357 -14.09 -24.36 -2.02
N GLY A 358 -15.08 -23.58 -2.46
CA GLY A 358 -16.06 -24.06 -3.44
C GLY A 358 -16.93 -22.93 -3.99
N PRO A 359 -17.99 -23.25 -4.77
CA PRO A 359 -18.83 -22.24 -5.40
C PRO A 359 -19.31 -21.17 -4.42
N GLY A 360 -19.11 -19.90 -4.78
CA GLY A 360 -19.47 -18.73 -3.96
C GLY A 360 -18.43 -18.32 -2.91
N THR A 361 -17.32 -19.05 -2.76
CA THR A 361 -16.16 -18.57 -1.98
C THR A 361 -15.57 -17.35 -2.69
N VAL A 362 -15.31 -16.29 -1.92
CA VAL A 362 -14.64 -15.08 -2.42
C VAL A 362 -13.26 -14.96 -1.80
N LEU A 363 -12.27 -14.70 -2.64
CA LEU A 363 -10.89 -14.46 -2.25
C LEU A 363 -10.51 -13.04 -2.67
N ALA A 364 -10.02 -12.23 -1.74
CA ALA A 364 -9.40 -10.96 -2.05
C ALA A 364 -7.88 -11.13 -1.94
N PHE A 365 -7.15 -10.48 -2.84
CA PHE A 365 -5.68 -10.48 -2.86
C PHE A 365 -5.18 -9.05 -2.86
N ASP A 366 -4.08 -8.80 -2.17
CA ASP A 366 -3.30 -7.56 -2.25
C ASP A 366 -2.06 -7.75 -3.14
N GLU A 367 -1.46 -6.65 -3.60
CA GLU A 367 -0.27 -6.67 -4.46
C GLU A 367 -0.40 -7.56 -5.73
N PHE A 368 -1.64 -7.89 -6.11
CA PHE A 368 -2.01 -8.87 -7.16
C PHE A 368 -1.92 -8.28 -8.57
N LEU A 369 -1.47 -7.04 -8.69
CA LEU A 369 -1.28 -6.29 -9.93
C LEU A 369 -0.43 -5.04 -9.67
N MET A 370 0.01 -4.40 -10.75
CA MET A 370 0.73 -3.11 -10.83
C MET A 370 2.16 -3.08 -10.30
N ASN A 371 2.54 -3.95 -9.37
CA ASN A 371 3.92 -4.02 -8.89
C ASN A 371 4.86 -4.71 -9.88
N PRO A 372 6.15 -4.31 -9.90
CA PRO A 372 7.19 -5.16 -10.46
C PRO A 372 7.12 -6.56 -9.84
N GLY A 373 7.10 -7.61 -10.66
CA GLY A 373 7.06 -8.99 -10.15
C GLY A 373 5.69 -9.45 -9.62
N TRP A 374 4.60 -8.70 -9.82
CA TRP A 374 3.25 -9.09 -9.34
C TRP A 374 2.80 -10.51 -9.77
N ARG A 375 3.40 -11.06 -10.83
CA ARG A 375 3.16 -12.43 -11.32
C ARG A 375 3.91 -13.53 -10.56
N GLU A 376 4.80 -13.20 -9.62
CA GLU A 376 5.74 -14.13 -9.02
C GLU A 376 5.27 -14.67 -7.66
N ASP A 377 4.54 -13.85 -6.90
CA ASP A 377 4.11 -14.15 -5.54
C ASP A 377 2.67 -14.70 -5.50
N GLU A 378 1.72 -13.92 -4.95
CA GLU A 378 0.36 -14.38 -4.71
C GLU A 378 -0.39 -14.75 -5.98
N PHE A 379 -0.16 -14.00 -7.06
CA PHE A 379 -0.71 -14.29 -8.38
C PHE A 379 -0.35 -15.70 -8.83
N ARG A 380 0.94 -16.06 -8.72
CA ARG A 380 1.43 -17.36 -9.13
C ARG A 380 0.85 -18.46 -8.26
N ALA A 381 0.94 -18.30 -6.94
CA ALA A 381 0.45 -19.27 -5.97
C ALA A 381 -1.05 -19.54 -6.19
N PHE A 382 -1.84 -18.50 -6.45
CA PHE A 382 -3.26 -18.64 -6.75
C PHE A 382 -3.51 -19.42 -8.03
N HIS A 383 -2.87 -19.08 -9.14
CA HIS A 383 -3.13 -19.76 -10.42
C HIS A 383 -2.69 -21.23 -10.37
N GLU A 384 -1.55 -21.53 -9.73
CA GLU A 384 -1.11 -22.92 -9.52
C GLU A 384 -2.08 -23.71 -8.62
N ALA A 385 -2.65 -23.07 -7.58
CA ALA A 385 -3.66 -23.69 -6.73
C ALA A 385 -4.98 -23.90 -7.48
N ALA A 386 -5.43 -22.92 -8.27
CA ALA A 386 -6.65 -23.02 -9.06
C ALA A 386 -6.54 -24.16 -10.08
N ASP A 387 -5.42 -24.30 -10.77
CA ASP A 387 -5.17 -25.41 -11.70
C ASP A 387 -5.14 -26.75 -10.96
N ARG A 388 -4.40 -26.84 -9.85
CA ARG A 388 -4.26 -28.07 -9.05
C ARG A 388 -5.60 -28.56 -8.48
N HIS A 389 -6.45 -27.64 -8.05
CA HIS A 389 -7.71 -27.95 -7.40
C HIS A 389 -8.92 -27.81 -8.33
N GLY A 390 -8.70 -27.52 -9.62
CA GLY A 390 -9.75 -27.39 -10.62
C GLY A 390 -10.73 -26.24 -10.36
N TRP A 391 -10.27 -25.15 -9.73
CA TRP A 391 -11.13 -24.00 -9.45
C TRP A 391 -11.43 -23.22 -10.73
N ARG A 392 -12.72 -23.06 -11.03
CA ARG A 392 -13.19 -22.11 -12.04
C ARG A 392 -13.50 -20.80 -11.35
N VAL A 393 -12.98 -19.70 -11.89
CA VAL A 393 -12.91 -18.42 -11.18
C VAL A 393 -13.39 -17.29 -12.06
N SER A 394 -14.17 -16.38 -11.49
CA SER A 394 -14.49 -15.07 -12.06
C SER A 394 -13.77 -13.97 -11.28
N VAL A 395 -13.23 -12.99 -12.00
CA VAL A 395 -12.77 -11.73 -11.41
C VAL A 395 -14.01 -10.84 -11.21
N LEU A 396 -14.38 -10.57 -9.96
CA LEU A 396 -15.53 -9.74 -9.64
C LEU A 396 -15.20 -8.25 -9.56
N GLY A 397 -13.98 -7.92 -9.17
CA GLY A 397 -13.54 -6.54 -9.06
C GLY A 397 -12.03 -6.43 -8.96
N VAL A 398 -11.51 -5.26 -9.34
CA VAL A 398 -10.08 -4.93 -9.33
C VAL A 398 -9.90 -3.49 -8.86
N SER A 399 -8.80 -3.24 -8.16
CA SER A 399 -8.36 -1.90 -7.81
C SER A 399 -6.91 -1.71 -8.25
N PRO A 400 -6.63 -1.10 -9.42
CA PRO A 400 -5.26 -0.81 -9.83
C PRO A 400 -4.54 0.19 -8.92
N PHE A 401 -5.28 1.02 -8.17
CA PHE A 401 -4.66 1.96 -7.23
C PHE A 401 -4.28 1.28 -5.92
N ALA A 402 -5.17 0.46 -5.35
CA ALA A 402 -4.91 -0.32 -4.16
C ALA A 402 -4.16 -1.64 -4.45
N LYS A 403 -3.92 -1.96 -5.72
CA LYS A 403 -3.26 -3.17 -6.21
C LYS A 403 -3.99 -4.49 -5.92
N GLN A 404 -5.31 -4.41 -5.73
CA GLN A 404 -6.12 -5.54 -5.28
C GLN A 404 -6.92 -6.21 -6.40
N ALA A 405 -7.18 -7.51 -6.21
CA ALA A 405 -8.13 -8.27 -7.01
C ALA A 405 -9.14 -9.02 -6.12
N VAL A 406 -10.40 -9.04 -6.53
CA VAL A 406 -11.48 -9.76 -5.86
C VAL A 406 -11.97 -10.86 -6.80
N LEU A 407 -11.78 -12.11 -6.37
CA LEU A 407 -12.04 -13.31 -7.14
C LEU A 407 -13.15 -14.13 -6.50
N ARG A 408 -14.00 -14.76 -7.30
CA ARG A 408 -15.02 -15.72 -6.83
C ARG A 408 -14.83 -17.06 -7.49
N ILE A 409 -14.89 -18.10 -6.68
CA ILE A 409 -14.94 -19.47 -7.15
C ILE A 409 -16.35 -19.76 -7.67
N ASP A 410 -16.49 -20.06 -8.95
CA ASP A 410 -17.78 -20.41 -9.58
C ASP A 410 -17.99 -21.93 -9.62
N GLY A 411 -16.92 -22.72 -9.52
CA GLY A 411 -16.97 -24.17 -9.64
C GLY A 411 -15.66 -24.84 -9.23
N VAL A 412 -15.74 -26.13 -8.94
CA VAL A 412 -14.59 -27.01 -8.72
C VAL A 412 -14.74 -28.18 -9.69
N ALA A 413 -13.74 -28.44 -10.52
CA ALA A 413 -13.80 -29.54 -11.49
C ALA A 413 -13.84 -30.89 -10.76
N GLY A 414 -14.80 -31.75 -11.11
CA GLY A 414 -14.97 -33.08 -10.52
C GLY A 414 -15.78 -33.13 -9.22
N ALA A 415 -16.40 -32.02 -8.80
CA ALA A 415 -17.33 -31.95 -7.67
C ALA A 415 -18.81 -31.94 -8.11
#